data_AF-A0A416CJH9-F1
#
_entry.id   AF-A0A416CJH9-F1
#
_cell.length_a   1.000
_cell.length_b   1.000
_cell.length_c   1.000
_cell.angle_alpha   90.00
_cell.angle_beta   90.00
_cell.angle_gamma   90.00
#
_symmetry.space_group_name_H-M   'P 1'
#
loop_
_entity.id
_entity.type
_entity.pdbx_description
1 polymer ?
#
loop_
_entity_poly.entity_id
_entity_poly.type
_entity_poly.pdbx_seq_one_letter_code
_entity_poly.pdbx_strand_id
1 'polypeptide(L)'
;MKNYLNYQSSEYDCGSVSITNGIRYLFDREEISPDILKCIMLYTMDTYNEQGQPCRHGTSAAAMRFVGSWLNQLAAVRSFPIQTQFLFGNDVTLSPDSEISQALLHGAAVVLRLFLEVPHYVLLTGISKDEVFFFDPYYEEEGTPEFDAEYYAKGIRFIYDQPKCANRAVSLERINRLSHGYYELGEFSCREALLMFRTSGECEWNA
;
A
#
# COMPACT_ATOMS: atom_id res chain seq x y z
N MET A 1 -9.60 12.25 14.57
CA MET A 1 -9.48 10.81 14.93
C MET A 1 -9.09 9.98 13.71
N LYS A 2 -8.08 9.10 13.87
CA LYS A 2 -7.65 8.14 12.83
C LYS A 2 -8.76 7.18 12.42
N ASN A 3 -8.87 6.96 11.12
CA ASN A 3 -9.87 6.08 10.52
C ASN A 3 -9.46 4.62 10.62
N TYR A 4 -10.46 3.72 10.58
CA TYR A 4 -10.20 2.34 10.15
C TYR A 4 -9.70 2.34 8.70
N LEU A 5 -8.90 1.36 8.33
CA LEU A 5 -8.51 1.15 6.94
C LEU A 5 -9.63 0.40 6.20
N ASN A 6 -9.75 0.65 4.90
CA ASN A 6 -10.79 0.05 4.05
C ASN A 6 -10.27 -1.23 3.41
N TYR A 7 -11.17 -2.20 3.28
CA TYR A 7 -11.05 -3.27 2.31
C TYR A 7 -11.51 -2.80 0.93
N GLN A 8 -11.03 -3.47 -0.11
CA GLN A 8 -11.42 -3.21 -1.49
C GLN A 8 -12.90 -3.56 -1.72
N SER A 9 -13.56 -2.80 -2.59
CA SER A 9 -14.98 -2.98 -2.89
C SER A 9 -15.23 -3.91 -4.08
N SER A 10 -14.19 -4.18 -4.87
CA SER A 10 -14.21 -5.01 -6.07
C SER A 10 -12.88 -5.76 -6.20
N GLU A 11 -12.77 -6.65 -7.18
CA GLU A 11 -11.51 -7.36 -7.48
C GLU A 11 -10.40 -6.46 -8.08
N TYR A 12 -10.64 -5.15 -8.25
CA TYR A 12 -9.76 -4.29 -9.07
C TYR A 12 -9.34 -2.96 -8.43
N ASP A 13 -9.86 -2.61 -7.26
CA ASP A 13 -9.63 -1.31 -6.61
C ASP A 13 -8.55 -1.35 -5.51
N CYS A 14 -7.73 -2.40 -5.42
CA CYS A 14 -6.64 -2.52 -4.43
C CYS A 14 -5.68 -1.31 -4.43
N GLY A 15 -5.33 -0.78 -5.61
CA GLY A 15 -4.51 0.42 -5.76
C GLY A 15 -5.21 1.68 -5.23
N SER A 16 -6.46 1.90 -5.62
CA SER A 16 -7.29 3.03 -5.17
C SER A 16 -7.47 3.03 -3.65
N VAL A 17 -7.75 1.86 -3.09
CA VAL A 17 -7.96 1.66 -1.66
C VAL A 17 -6.66 1.79 -0.89
N SER A 18 -5.54 1.27 -1.38
CA SER A 18 -4.25 1.39 -0.69
C SER A 18 -3.77 2.84 -0.59
N ILE A 19 -3.90 3.65 -1.65
CA ILE A 19 -3.58 5.08 -1.58
C ILE A 19 -4.51 5.80 -0.60
N THR A 20 -5.81 5.51 -0.67
CA THR A 20 -6.82 6.08 0.24
C THR A 20 -6.51 5.73 1.70
N ASN A 21 -6.11 4.49 1.96
CA ASN A 21 -5.69 4.03 3.27
C ASN A 21 -4.41 4.74 3.73
N GLY A 22 -3.46 5.02 2.84
CA GLY A 22 -2.27 5.83 3.15
C GLY A 22 -2.63 7.22 3.67
N ILE A 23 -3.57 7.91 3.03
CA ILE A 23 -4.10 9.19 3.53
C ILE A 23 -4.77 9.01 4.91
N ARG A 24 -5.59 7.97 5.07
CA ARG A 24 -6.33 7.71 6.32
C ARG A 24 -5.43 7.29 7.49
N TYR A 25 -4.29 6.69 7.20
CA TYR A 25 -3.25 6.35 8.15
C TYR A 25 -2.50 7.61 8.59
N LEU A 26 -2.11 8.47 7.65
CA LEU A 26 -1.32 9.68 7.92
C LEU A 26 -2.11 10.83 8.53
N PHE A 27 -3.41 10.94 8.25
CA PHE A 27 -4.24 12.09 8.64
C PHE A 27 -5.48 11.69 9.43
N ASP A 28 -5.87 12.54 10.36
CA ASP A 28 -7.16 12.44 11.02
C ASP A 28 -8.29 12.72 10.03
N ARG A 29 -9.46 12.10 10.25
CA ARG A 29 -10.63 12.22 9.37
C ARG A 29 -11.00 13.67 9.05
N GLU A 30 -10.90 14.53 10.05
CA GLU A 30 -11.25 15.95 10.00
C GLU A 30 -10.27 16.77 9.13
N GLU A 31 -9.06 16.26 8.90
CA GLU A 31 -8.04 16.88 8.05
C GLU A 31 -8.20 16.49 6.56
N ILE A 32 -8.90 15.40 6.26
CA ILE A 32 -8.95 14.82 4.91
C ILE A 32 -10.00 15.54 4.07
N SER A 33 -9.53 16.30 3.08
CA SER A 33 -10.41 16.96 2.11
C SER A 33 -11.07 15.95 1.15
N PRO A 34 -12.40 16.02 0.92
CA PRO A 34 -13.12 15.09 0.04
C PRO A 34 -12.60 15.03 -1.39
N ASP A 35 -11.98 16.09 -1.91
CA ASP A 35 -11.45 16.13 -3.27
C ASP A 35 -10.19 15.25 -3.43
N ILE A 36 -9.44 14.97 -2.35
CA ILE A 36 -8.36 13.98 -2.34
C ILE A 36 -8.93 12.60 -2.68
N LEU A 37 -9.98 12.19 -1.96
CA LEU A 37 -10.64 10.90 -2.17
C LEU A 37 -11.22 10.80 -3.57
N LYS A 38 -11.90 11.87 -4.03
CA LYS A 38 -12.44 11.95 -5.40
C LYS A 38 -11.33 11.81 -6.44
N CYS A 39 -10.20 12.49 -6.26
CA CYS A 39 -9.09 12.46 -7.20
C CYS A 39 -8.48 11.06 -7.30
N ILE A 40 -8.20 10.41 -6.17
CA ILE A 40 -7.69 9.04 -6.13
C ILE A 40 -8.62 8.12 -6.94
N MET A 41 -9.92 8.12 -6.63
CA MET A 41 -10.88 7.24 -7.32
C MET A 41 -11.06 7.57 -8.81
N LEU A 42 -10.91 8.84 -9.20
CA LEU A 42 -11.07 9.26 -10.59
C LEU A 42 -9.89 8.84 -11.49
N TYR A 43 -8.67 8.80 -10.94
CA TYR A 43 -7.45 8.58 -11.72
C TYR A 43 -6.81 7.22 -11.51
N THR A 44 -7.38 6.38 -10.66
CA THR A 44 -6.99 4.97 -10.50
C THR A 44 -7.95 4.06 -11.25
N MET A 45 -7.67 2.75 -11.30
CA MET A 45 -8.42 1.80 -12.14
C MET A 45 -8.41 2.17 -13.64
N ASP A 46 -7.28 2.67 -14.14
CA ASP A 46 -7.12 3.25 -15.48
C ASP A 46 -6.86 2.21 -16.60
N THR A 47 -6.81 0.94 -16.25
CA THR A 47 -6.42 -0.15 -17.16
C THR A 47 -7.61 -0.87 -17.78
N TYR A 48 -7.35 -1.72 -18.77
CA TYR A 48 -8.34 -2.54 -19.46
C TYR A 48 -7.87 -4.00 -19.49
N ASN A 49 -8.82 -4.94 -19.48
CA ASN A 49 -8.48 -6.34 -19.76
C ASN A 49 -8.35 -6.61 -21.26
N GLU A 50 -8.05 -7.87 -21.61
CA GLU A 50 -7.87 -8.35 -22.98
C GLU A 50 -9.11 -8.16 -23.87
N GLN A 51 -10.29 -8.02 -23.26
CA GLN A 51 -11.56 -7.79 -23.95
C GLN A 51 -11.86 -6.29 -24.11
N GLY A 52 -10.98 -5.40 -23.67
CA GLY A 52 -11.18 -3.95 -23.71
C GLY A 52 -12.20 -3.44 -22.69
N GLN A 53 -12.49 -4.22 -21.63
CA GLN A 53 -13.36 -3.77 -20.56
C GLN A 53 -12.58 -2.87 -19.59
N PRO A 54 -13.09 -1.66 -19.27
CA PRO A 54 -12.39 -0.73 -18.41
C PRO A 54 -12.30 -1.23 -16.97
N CYS A 55 -11.27 -0.78 -16.25
CA CYS A 55 -10.98 -1.05 -14.84
C CYS A 55 -10.57 -2.49 -14.51
N ARG A 56 -10.54 -3.42 -15.49
CA ARG A 56 -10.41 -4.87 -15.24
C ARG A 56 -8.99 -5.39 -15.02
N HIS A 57 -7.97 -4.54 -15.06
CA HIS A 57 -6.62 -4.83 -14.56
C HIS A 57 -6.21 -3.89 -13.41
N GLY A 58 -7.19 -3.20 -12.82
CA GLY A 58 -6.95 -2.27 -11.73
C GLY A 58 -6.11 -1.06 -12.11
N THR A 59 -5.21 -0.67 -11.23
CA THR A 59 -4.44 0.59 -11.31
C THR A 59 -3.07 0.36 -11.93
N SER A 60 -2.67 1.19 -12.90
CA SER A 60 -1.35 1.13 -13.50
C SER A 60 -0.29 1.87 -12.67
N ALA A 61 0.98 1.55 -12.93
CA ALA A 61 2.15 2.31 -12.50
C ALA A 61 2.04 3.81 -12.81
N ALA A 62 1.49 4.15 -13.99
CA ALA A 62 1.36 5.52 -14.45
C ALA A 62 0.32 6.28 -13.64
N ALA A 63 -0.83 5.65 -13.34
CA ALA A 63 -1.84 6.21 -12.45
C ALA A 63 -1.31 6.40 -11.02
N MET A 64 -0.60 5.40 -10.48
CA MET A 64 0.03 5.49 -9.16
C MET A 64 0.99 6.69 -9.06
N ARG A 65 1.89 6.83 -10.04
CA ARG A 65 2.81 7.97 -10.14
C ARG A 65 2.09 9.30 -10.34
N PHE A 66 1.05 9.33 -11.17
CA PHE A 66 0.25 10.53 -11.41
C PHE A 66 -0.41 11.02 -10.11
N VAL A 67 -1.08 10.13 -9.37
CA VAL A 67 -1.74 10.47 -8.11
C VAL A 67 -0.73 10.98 -7.07
N GLY A 68 0.44 10.32 -6.95
CA GLY A 68 1.52 10.82 -6.11
C GLY A 68 1.97 12.23 -6.49
N SER A 69 2.24 12.46 -7.77
CA SER A 69 2.61 13.79 -8.27
C SER A 69 1.52 14.83 -8.03
N TRP A 70 0.25 14.45 -8.16
CA TRP A 70 -0.88 15.33 -7.90
C TRP A 70 -0.98 15.71 -6.42
N LEU A 71 -0.75 14.76 -5.50
CA LEU A 71 -0.69 15.03 -4.06
C LEU A 71 0.43 16.02 -3.70
N ASN A 72 1.60 15.91 -4.33
CA ASN A 72 2.67 16.90 -4.16
C ASN A 72 2.27 18.29 -4.63
N GLN A 73 1.54 18.39 -5.75
CA GLN A 73 1.04 19.69 -6.22
C GLN A 73 -0.07 20.25 -5.33
N LEU A 74 -0.93 19.40 -4.79
CA LEU A 74 -1.91 19.80 -3.79
C LEU A 74 -1.21 20.38 -2.55
N ALA A 75 -0.14 19.75 -2.09
CA ALA A 75 0.67 20.24 -0.98
C ALA A 75 1.26 21.63 -1.29
N ALA A 76 1.84 21.81 -2.47
CA ALA A 76 2.44 23.07 -2.89
C ALA A 76 1.41 24.21 -3.00
N VAL A 77 0.21 23.94 -3.51
CA VAL A 77 -0.80 24.99 -3.78
C VAL A 77 -1.70 25.26 -2.57
N ARG A 78 -2.00 24.24 -1.75
CA ARG A 78 -2.97 24.34 -0.65
C ARG A 78 -2.37 24.11 0.73
N SER A 79 -1.06 23.94 0.84
CA SER A 79 -0.36 23.66 2.10
C SER A 79 -0.89 22.42 2.83
N PHE A 80 -1.41 21.43 2.08
CA PHE A 80 -1.76 20.14 2.68
C PHE A 80 -0.45 19.39 3.01
N PRO A 81 -0.23 18.95 4.26
CA PRO A 81 1.09 18.53 4.72
C PRO A 81 1.43 17.08 4.34
N ILE A 82 1.43 16.82 3.02
CA ILE A 82 1.81 15.55 2.42
C ILE A 82 3.01 15.73 1.49
N GLN A 83 3.89 14.76 1.49
CA GLN A 83 4.91 14.59 0.46
C GLN A 83 4.87 13.15 -0.03
N THR A 84 5.07 12.93 -1.31
CA THR A 84 5.12 11.60 -1.91
C THR A 84 6.34 11.42 -2.79
N GLN A 85 6.79 10.18 -2.89
CA GLN A 85 7.89 9.77 -3.76
C GLN A 85 7.55 8.42 -4.38
N PHE A 86 7.64 8.33 -5.71
CA PHE A 86 7.44 7.09 -6.45
C PHE A 86 8.79 6.43 -6.71
N LEU A 87 8.91 5.16 -6.33
CA LEU A 87 10.07 4.31 -6.56
C LEU A 87 9.73 3.21 -7.57
N PHE A 88 10.74 2.74 -8.30
CA PHE A 88 10.59 1.69 -9.28
C PHE A 88 11.86 0.83 -9.33
N GLY A 89 11.73 -0.44 -9.74
CA GLY A 89 12.90 -1.23 -10.07
C GLY A 89 13.69 -1.66 -8.83
N ASN A 90 15.01 -1.46 -8.91
CA ASN A 90 15.96 -1.83 -7.86
C ASN A 90 15.79 -0.99 -6.57
N ASP A 91 15.18 0.19 -6.68
CA ASP A 91 14.94 1.07 -5.52
C ASP A 91 13.81 0.52 -4.62
N VAL A 92 13.06 -0.48 -5.11
CA VAL A 92 11.96 -1.13 -4.39
C VAL A 92 12.47 -2.42 -3.75
N THR A 93 13.04 -2.25 -2.57
CA THR A 93 13.57 -3.33 -1.73
C THR A 93 13.35 -3.01 -0.25
N LEU A 94 13.25 -4.04 0.59
CA LEU A 94 13.15 -3.89 2.04
C LEU A 94 14.42 -4.43 2.69
N SER A 95 15.55 -3.75 2.44
CA SER A 95 16.79 -3.91 3.19
C SER A 95 16.87 -2.85 4.30
N PRO A 96 17.69 -3.05 5.35
CA PRO A 96 17.78 -2.09 6.46
C PRO A 96 18.04 -0.63 6.02
N ASP A 97 18.85 -0.44 4.99
CA ASP A 97 19.24 0.89 4.49
C ASP A 97 18.40 1.37 3.31
N SER A 98 17.35 0.62 2.91
CA SER A 98 16.52 1.02 1.78
C SER A 98 15.64 2.23 2.11
N GLU A 99 15.30 3.01 1.07
CA GLU A 99 14.43 4.18 1.22
C GLU A 99 13.07 3.80 1.83
N ILE A 100 12.51 2.64 1.45
CA ILE A 100 11.25 2.13 2.00
C ILE A 100 11.38 1.85 3.50
N SER A 101 12.42 1.13 3.92
CA SER A 101 12.61 0.79 5.34
C SER A 101 12.81 2.04 6.18
N GLN A 102 13.63 2.97 5.71
CA GLN A 102 13.86 4.25 6.39
C GLN A 102 12.58 5.09 6.45
N ALA A 103 11.77 5.12 5.38
CA ALA A 103 10.49 5.82 5.39
C ALA A 103 9.53 5.25 6.44
N LEU A 104 9.39 3.93 6.51
CA LEU A 104 8.51 3.25 7.48
C LEU A 104 8.96 3.49 8.93
N LEU A 105 10.27 3.46 9.21
CA LEU A 105 10.82 3.78 10.54
C LEU A 105 10.49 5.20 11.00
N HIS A 106 10.30 6.14 10.07
CA HIS A 106 9.91 7.52 10.35
C HIS A 106 8.39 7.77 10.24
N GLY A 107 7.58 6.70 10.24
CA GLY A 107 6.11 6.79 10.24
C GLY A 107 5.47 7.16 8.91
N ALA A 108 6.19 6.98 7.79
CA ALA A 108 5.59 7.06 6.47
C ALA A 108 4.61 5.89 6.22
N ALA A 109 3.69 6.11 5.29
CA ALA A 109 2.89 5.06 4.68
C ALA A 109 3.50 4.72 3.32
N VAL A 110 3.55 3.42 2.95
CA VAL A 110 4.09 3.00 1.66
C VAL A 110 3.08 2.11 0.94
N VAL A 111 2.56 2.58 -0.19
CA VAL A 111 1.76 1.73 -1.08
C VAL A 111 2.74 0.90 -1.91
N LEU A 112 2.69 -0.42 -1.77
CA LEU A 112 3.64 -1.34 -2.38
C LEU A 112 2.92 -2.29 -3.33
N ARG A 113 3.46 -2.46 -4.54
CA ARG A 113 3.04 -3.56 -5.44
C ARG A 113 3.79 -4.83 -5.07
N LEU A 114 3.05 -5.91 -4.89
CA LEU A 114 3.53 -7.27 -4.65
C LEU A 114 2.63 -8.29 -5.37
N PHE A 115 2.85 -9.57 -5.15
CA PHE A 115 2.01 -10.63 -5.71
C PHE A 115 1.14 -11.30 -4.65
N LEU A 116 -0.13 -11.45 -5.00
CA LEU A 116 -1.14 -12.26 -4.31
C LEU A 116 -1.87 -13.05 -5.41
N GLU A 117 -1.18 -14.08 -5.94
CA GLU A 117 -1.47 -14.79 -7.20
C GLU A 117 -1.34 -13.92 -8.46
N VAL A 118 -1.92 -12.72 -8.40
CA VAL A 118 -1.84 -11.65 -9.38
C VAL A 118 -1.15 -10.43 -8.77
N PRO A 119 -0.73 -9.45 -9.59
CA PRO A 119 -0.28 -8.17 -9.08
C PRO A 119 -1.29 -7.50 -8.15
N HIS A 120 -0.83 -7.06 -6.99
CA HIS A 120 -1.68 -6.53 -5.94
C HIS A 120 -1.00 -5.38 -5.19
N TYR A 121 -1.79 -4.38 -4.77
CA TYR A 121 -1.28 -3.27 -3.96
C TYR A 121 -1.74 -3.39 -2.51
N VAL A 122 -0.79 -3.19 -1.60
CA VAL A 122 -1.01 -3.16 -0.15
C VAL A 122 -0.46 -1.87 0.45
N LEU A 123 -0.86 -1.54 1.69
CA LEU A 123 -0.33 -0.40 2.43
C LEU A 123 0.58 -0.84 3.57
N LEU A 124 1.88 -0.62 3.46
CA LEU A 124 2.84 -0.79 4.54
C LEU A 124 2.76 0.39 5.51
N THR A 125 2.75 0.08 6.79
CA THR A 125 2.57 1.05 7.89
C THR A 125 3.66 0.98 8.96
N GLY A 126 4.49 -0.07 8.93
CA GLY A 126 5.64 -0.19 9.82
C GLY A 126 6.59 -1.30 9.41
N ILE A 127 7.76 -1.33 10.04
CA ILE A 127 8.78 -2.34 9.82
C ILE A 127 9.53 -2.62 11.13
N SER A 128 9.94 -3.87 11.32
CA SER A 128 10.80 -4.32 12.41
C SER A 128 12.10 -4.90 11.84
N LYS A 129 12.92 -5.51 12.69
CA LYS A 129 14.16 -6.16 12.26
C LYS A 129 13.93 -7.30 11.25
N ASP A 130 12.84 -8.06 11.44
CA ASP A 130 12.62 -9.32 10.74
C ASP A 130 11.33 -9.34 9.90
N GLU A 131 10.38 -8.46 10.19
CA GLU A 131 9.06 -8.41 9.54
C GLU A 131 8.67 -6.99 9.12
N VAL A 132 7.88 -6.88 8.07
CA VAL A 132 7.15 -5.67 7.68
C VAL A 132 5.67 -5.83 7.99
N PHE A 133 5.03 -4.76 8.45
CA PHE A 133 3.60 -4.71 8.79
C PHE A 133 2.84 -3.92 7.73
N PHE A 134 1.74 -4.48 7.25
CA PHE A 134 0.91 -3.82 6.26
C PHE A 134 -0.56 -4.19 6.37
N PHE A 135 -1.38 -3.38 5.72
CA PHE A 135 -2.79 -3.61 5.51
C PHE A 135 -3.01 -4.06 4.06
N ASP A 136 -3.43 -5.31 3.91
CA ASP A 136 -3.95 -5.86 2.68
C ASP A 136 -5.44 -5.47 2.54
N PRO A 137 -5.83 -4.71 1.50
CA PRO A 137 -7.23 -4.38 1.26
C PRO A 137 -8.07 -5.58 0.79
N TYR A 138 -7.47 -6.70 0.40
CA TYR A 138 -8.18 -7.93 0.07
C TYR A 138 -8.51 -8.70 1.35
N TYR A 139 -9.79 -8.69 1.72
CA TYR A 139 -10.28 -9.48 2.84
C TYR A 139 -10.81 -10.81 2.32
N GLU A 140 -10.25 -11.88 2.86
CA GLU A 140 -10.81 -13.23 2.74
C GLU A 140 -11.03 -13.80 4.13
N GLU A 141 -12.06 -14.62 4.28
CA GLU A 141 -12.32 -15.37 5.52
C GLU A 141 -11.74 -16.78 5.38
N GLU A 142 -11.18 -17.31 6.47
CA GLU A 142 -10.84 -18.74 6.53
C GLU A 142 -12.12 -19.56 6.30
N GLY A 143 -12.07 -20.48 5.35
CA GLY A 143 -13.25 -21.28 5.04
C GLY A 143 -12.98 -22.55 4.27
N THR A 144 -11.93 -22.59 3.44
CA THR A 144 -11.63 -23.74 2.60
C THR A 144 -10.12 -23.87 2.38
N PRO A 145 -9.52 -25.06 2.62
CA PRO A 145 -8.07 -25.22 2.59
C PRO A 145 -7.36 -24.77 1.31
N GLU A 146 -8.04 -24.82 0.15
CA GLU A 146 -7.50 -24.40 -1.14
C GLU A 146 -7.31 -22.87 -1.22
N PHE A 147 -8.23 -22.11 -0.63
CA PHE A 147 -8.20 -20.66 -0.57
C PHE A 147 -7.42 -20.15 0.65
N ASP A 148 -7.31 -20.99 1.69
CA ASP A 148 -6.55 -20.67 2.90
C ASP A 148 -5.03 -20.88 2.73
N ALA A 149 -4.52 -21.22 1.54
CA ALA A 149 -3.11 -21.55 1.32
C ALA A 149 -2.15 -20.43 1.77
N GLU A 150 -2.58 -19.17 1.60
CA GLU A 150 -1.90 -18.00 2.14
C GLU A 150 -1.75 -18.05 3.67
N TYR A 151 -2.80 -18.44 4.40
CA TYR A 151 -2.83 -18.47 5.87
C TYR A 151 -1.77 -19.40 6.46
N TYR A 152 -1.38 -20.43 5.72
CA TYR A 152 -0.41 -21.42 6.16
C TYR A 152 1.00 -21.21 5.57
N ALA A 153 1.18 -20.21 4.69
CA ALA A 153 2.45 -19.95 4.06
C ALA A 153 3.48 -19.39 5.04
N LYS A 154 4.61 -20.10 5.18
CA LYS A 154 5.70 -19.72 6.10
C LYS A 154 6.15 -18.28 5.87
N GLY A 155 6.22 -17.49 6.94
CA GLY A 155 6.68 -16.10 6.91
C GLY A 155 5.57 -15.09 6.64
N ILE A 156 4.30 -15.51 6.72
CA ILE A 156 3.11 -14.66 6.70
C ILE A 156 2.38 -14.86 8.03
N ARG A 157 1.89 -13.78 8.63
CA ARG A 157 1.11 -13.78 9.87
C ARG A 157 -0.02 -12.78 9.78
N PHE A 158 -1.20 -13.20 10.21
CA PHE A 158 -2.41 -12.37 10.21
C PHE A 158 -2.53 -11.57 11.51
N ILE A 159 -3.11 -10.38 11.41
CA ILE A 159 -3.33 -9.46 12.53
C ILE A 159 -4.81 -9.06 12.52
N TYR A 160 -5.50 -9.25 13.66
CA TYR A 160 -6.96 -9.07 13.73
C TYR A 160 -7.39 -7.88 14.60
N ASP A 161 -6.48 -7.31 15.37
CA ASP A 161 -6.74 -6.30 16.39
C ASP A 161 -6.17 -4.91 16.06
N GLN A 162 -5.62 -4.72 14.85
CA GLN A 162 -5.03 -3.45 14.40
C GLN A 162 -5.72 -2.85 13.15
N PRO A 163 -7.05 -2.64 13.17
CA PRO A 163 -7.83 -2.26 11.99
C PRO A 163 -7.52 -0.85 11.43
N LYS A 164 -6.67 -0.07 12.11
CA LYS A 164 -6.22 1.26 11.67
C LYS A 164 -4.78 1.25 11.12
N CYS A 165 -4.08 0.12 11.20
CA CYS A 165 -2.65 0.04 10.90
C CYS A 165 -2.30 -1.14 10.00
N ALA A 166 -2.64 -2.36 10.39
CA ALA A 166 -2.18 -3.57 9.70
C ALA A 166 -3.11 -4.76 9.92
N ASN A 167 -3.20 -5.64 8.93
CA ASN A 167 -3.85 -6.96 9.03
C ASN A 167 -2.90 -8.11 8.62
N ARG A 168 -1.66 -7.77 8.25
CA ARG A 168 -0.59 -8.71 7.90
C ARG A 168 0.75 -8.27 8.49
N ALA A 169 1.56 -9.26 8.82
CA ALA A 169 2.99 -9.15 8.99
C ALA A 169 3.68 -10.20 8.09
N VAL A 170 4.70 -9.79 7.35
CA VAL A 170 5.44 -10.68 6.45
C VAL A 170 6.93 -10.55 6.71
N SER A 171 7.63 -11.68 6.75
CA SER A 171 9.07 -11.71 6.94
C SER A 171 9.80 -10.98 5.80
N LEU A 172 10.87 -10.25 6.13
CA LEU A 172 11.70 -9.55 5.15
C LEU A 172 12.36 -10.51 4.15
N GLU A 173 12.63 -11.75 4.55
CA GLU A 173 13.13 -12.82 3.67
C GLU A 173 12.11 -13.18 2.59
N ARG A 174 10.84 -13.36 2.95
CA ARG A 174 9.75 -13.66 2.01
C ARG A 174 9.50 -12.50 1.06
N ILE A 175 9.24 -11.30 1.58
CA ILE A 175 8.78 -10.18 0.74
C ILE A 175 9.80 -9.80 -0.34
N ASN A 176 11.10 -9.92 -0.05
CA ASN A 176 12.15 -9.57 -1.00
C ASN A 176 12.40 -10.60 -2.12
N ARG A 177 11.70 -11.74 -2.13
CA ARG A 177 11.87 -12.79 -3.14
C ARG A 177 11.54 -12.29 -4.55
N LEU A 178 12.15 -12.97 -5.53
CA LEU A 178 12.00 -12.68 -6.96
C LEU A 178 10.87 -13.47 -7.62
N SER A 179 10.25 -14.41 -6.90
CA SER A 179 9.09 -15.18 -7.34
C SER A 179 7.78 -14.41 -7.11
N HIS A 180 6.68 -14.97 -7.64
CA HIS A 180 5.34 -14.36 -7.57
C HIS A 180 4.42 -15.09 -6.58
N GLY A 181 4.98 -15.67 -5.51
CA GLY A 181 4.19 -16.26 -4.44
C GLY A 181 3.52 -15.21 -3.55
N TYR A 182 2.72 -15.66 -2.59
CA TYR A 182 1.99 -14.79 -1.66
C TYR A 182 2.93 -13.81 -0.94
N TYR A 183 2.63 -12.52 -1.13
CA TYR A 183 3.35 -11.36 -0.63
C TYR A 183 4.83 -11.31 -1.01
N GLU A 184 5.18 -11.76 -2.21
CA GLU A 184 6.53 -11.62 -2.76
C GLU A 184 6.58 -10.45 -3.74
N LEU A 185 7.70 -9.72 -3.79
CA LEU A 185 7.85 -8.55 -4.66
C LEU A 185 8.00 -8.90 -6.14
N GLY A 186 8.45 -10.12 -6.46
CA GLY A 186 8.78 -10.51 -7.81
C GLY A 186 10.07 -9.88 -8.33
N GLU A 187 10.27 -10.01 -9.65
CA GLU A 187 11.44 -9.48 -10.35
C GLU A 187 11.54 -7.96 -10.27
N PHE A 188 12.75 -7.41 -10.17
CA PHE A 188 12.98 -5.97 -10.03
C PHE A 188 12.23 -5.14 -11.10
N SER A 189 12.18 -5.60 -12.35
CA SER A 189 11.55 -4.88 -13.46
C SER A 189 10.05 -4.60 -13.30
N CYS A 190 9.35 -5.24 -12.36
CA CYS A 190 7.93 -4.99 -12.10
C CYS A 190 7.67 -4.36 -10.73
N ARG A 191 8.70 -4.07 -9.94
CA ARG A 191 8.53 -3.52 -8.59
C ARG A 191 8.26 -2.03 -8.63
N GLU A 192 7.32 -1.59 -7.82
CA GLU A 192 6.98 -0.18 -7.66
C GLU A 192 6.40 0.09 -6.27
N ALA A 193 6.67 1.29 -5.78
CA ALA A 193 6.17 1.75 -4.50
C ALA A 193 5.89 3.25 -4.54
N LEU A 194 4.86 3.68 -3.81
CA LEU A 194 4.57 5.09 -3.54
C LEU A 194 4.74 5.34 -2.05
N LEU A 195 5.81 6.04 -1.68
CA LEU A 195 6.06 6.51 -0.33
C LEU A 195 5.22 7.76 -0.09
N MET A 196 4.61 7.86 1.09
CA MET A 196 3.72 8.94 1.50
C MET A 196 4.12 9.39 2.91
N PHE A 197 4.48 10.66 3.04
CA PHE A 197 4.97 11.26 4.29
C PHE A 197 4.01 12.35 4.74
N ARG A 198 3.76 12.44 6.05
CA ARG A 198 3.19 13.63 6.67
C ARG A 198 4.32 14.60 7.00
N THR A 199 4.29 15.81 6.46
CA THR A 199 5.39 16.79 6.59
C THR A 199 5.23 17.77 7.74
N SER A 200 4.08 17.78 8.42
CA SER A 200 3.86 18.58 9.64
C SER A 200 3.10 17.79 10.71
N GLY A 201 3.73 17.59 11.86
CA GLY A 201 3.16 16.95 13.06
C GLY A 201 4.17 16.02 13.73
N GLU A 202 4.35 16.15 15.04
CA GLU A 202 5.08 15.17 15.84
C GLU A 202 4.38 13.82 15.73
N CYS A 203 5.15 12.79 15.37
CA CYS A 203 4.68 11.42 15.32
C CYS A 203 4.57 10.93 16.78
N GLU A 204 3.42 11.13 17.43
CA GLU A 204 3.14 10.52 18.73
C GLU A 204 2.94 9.01 18.55
N TRP A 205 4.05 8.27 18.54
CA TRP A 205 4.04 6.83 18.74
C TRP A 205 3.79 6.55 20.23
N ASN A 206 2.56 6.18 20.58
CA ASN A 206 2.33 5.43 21.80
C ASN A 206 2.37 3.95 21.43
N ALA A 207 3.49 3.31 21.76
CA ALA A 207 3.65 1.86 21.79
C ALA A 207 2.68 1.20 22.79
#